data_AF-A0A8H6CGL8-F1
#
_entry.id   AF-A0A8H6CGL8-F1
#
_cell.length_a   1.000
_cell.length_b   1.000
_cell.length_c   1.000
_cell.angle_alpha   90.00
_cell.angle_beta   90.00
_cell.angle_gamma   90.00
#
_symmetry.space_group_name_H-M   'P 1'
#
loop_
_entity.id
_entity.type
_entity.pdbx_description
1 polymer ?
#
loop_
_entity_poly.entity_id
_entity_poly.type
_entity_poly.pdbx_seq_one_letter_code
_entity_poly.pdbx_strand_id
1 'polypeptide(L)'
;MKLSYIQTLLLCFLSTLISAHSSPPSTEGSPCGTCIQDNEVEGIAQRWLNAFATGGLPTLDSAVTENIMIYDEGANNGTTSAYVHNRTELYNTISEGPYGGNGVTNVTYDVVFTFHTCDRIALRWQQNEYTTADIGYGR
;
A
#
# COMPACT_ATOMS: atom_id res chain seq x y z
N MET A 1 51.46 34.00 21.07
CA MET A 1 50.20 34.66 20.66
C MET A 1 49.05 33.96 21.39
N LYS A 2 47.98 34.70 21.69
CA LYS A 2 46.96 34.48 22.75
C LYS A 2 46.22 33.12 22.75
N LEU A 3 45.73 32.79 23.96
CA LEU A 3 44.86 31.69 24.39
C LEU A 3 43.61 31.45 23.51
N SER A 4 43.02 30.25 23.59
CA SER A 4 41.65 30.04 24.15
C SER A 4 41.09 28.69 23.66
N TYR A 5 40.96 27.68 24.53
CA TYR A 5 39.70 27.37 25.24
C TYR A 5 38.53 27.07 24.28
N ILE A 6 38.10 25.81 24.28
CA ILE A 6 36.73 25.25 24.14
C ILE A 6 36.85 23.85 23.50
N GLN A 7 37.64 23.02 24.17
CA GLN A 7 37.32 21.60 24.31
C GLN A 7 36.39 21.57 25.54
N THR A 8 35.34 20.74 25.54
CA THR A 8 34.44 20.47 26.68
C THR A 8 33.16 21.32 26.85
N LEU A 9 32.32 21.51 25.82
CA LEU A 9 30.91 21.93 26.06
C LEU A 9 30.02 21.77 24.82
N LEU A 10 29.62 20.53 24.48
CA LEU A 10 28.29 20.25 23.88
C LEU A 10 27.99 18.73 23.83
N LEU A 11 28.12 18.05 24.97
CA LEU A 11 27.59 16.69 25.21
C LEU A 11 26.31 16.74 26.08
N CYS A 12 25.53 17.83 25.98
CA CYS A 12 24.31 18.05 26.78
C CYS A 12 23.07 18.32 25.93
N PHE A 13 22.83 17.53 24.89
CA PHE A 13 21.48 17.35 24.33
C PHE A 13 21.19 15.87 24.13
N LEU A 14 21.46 15.08 25.17
CA LEU A 14 20.70 13.86 25.43
C LEU A 14 19.58 14.27 26.39
N SER A 15 18.34 13.86 26.07
CA SER A 15 17.15 13.84 26.94
C SER A 15 16.13 14.98 26.80
N THR A 16 15.38 15.01 25.69
CA THR A 16 13.97 15.46 25.59
C THR A 16 13.50 15.16 24.16
N LEU A 17 12.48 14.39 23.80
CA LEU A 17 11.39 13.71 24.47
C LEU A 17 11.13 12.44 23.64
N ILE A 18 11.19 11.26 24.24
CA ILE A 18 10.38 10.15 23.74
C ILE A 18 8.97 10.52 24.18
N SER A 19 8.26 11.31 23.37
CA SER A 19 6.80 11.26 23.40
C SER A 19 6.46 9.85 22.95
N ALA A 20 6.23 8.97 23.93
CA ALA A 20 5.32 7.87 23.72
C ALA A 20 4.02 8.52 23.25
N HIS A 21 3.84 8.58 21.94
CA HIS A 21 2.54 8.85 21.35
C HIS A 21 1.74 7.58 21.63
N SER A 22 1.27 7.45 22.87
CA SER A 22 0.21 6.54 23.23
C SER A 22 -0.98 7.01 22.42
N SER A 23 -1.13 6.43 21.23
CA SER A 23 -2.34 6.54 20.43
C SER A 23 -3.51 6.37 21.39
N PRO A 24 -4.51 7.27 21.37
CA PRO A 24 -5.70 7.07 22.18
C PRO A 24 -6.23 5.66 21.87
N PRO A 25 -6.65 4.88 22.88
CA PRO A 25 -7.30 3.61 22.61
C PRO A 25 -8.49 3.92 21.70
N SER A 26 -8.44 3.44 20.46
CA SER A 26 -9.59 3.46 19.56
C SER A 26 -10.66 2.62 20.23
N THR A 27 -11.59 3.27 20.91
CA THR A 27 -12.79 2.67 21.51
C THR A 27 -13.87 2.37 20.46
N GLU A 28 -13.49 2.30 19.19
CA GLU A 28 -14.26 1.59 18.17
C GLU A 28 -13.59 0.23 18.02
N GLY A 29 -14.21 -0.79 18.61
CA GLY A 29 -13.77 -2.17 18.43
C GLY A 29 -13.63 -2.44 16.95
N SER A 30 -12.43 -2.90 16.55
CA SER A 30 -12.15 -3.26 15.16
C SER A 30 -13.27 -4.19 14.66
N PRO A 31 -13.89 -3.88 13.51
CA PRO A 31 -14.95 -4.70 12.94
C PRO A 31 -14.49 -6.13 12.59
N CYS A 32 -13.19 -6.45 12.73
CA CYS A 32 -12.57 -7.71 12.35
C CYS A 32 -12.00 -8.55 13.50
N GLY A 33 -12.24 -8.21 14.77
CA GLY A 33 -11.60 -8.89 15.91
C GLY A 33 -10.41 -8.09 16.47
N THR A 34 -9.38 -8.75 17.01
CA THR A 34 -8.18 -8.08 17.56
C THR A 34 -7.55 -7.11 16.56
N CYS A 35 -6.99 -6.00 17.05
CA CYS A 35 -6.30 -5.00 16.22
C CYS A 35 -5.21 -5.65 15.34
N ILE A 36 -5.04 -5.13 14.11
CA ILE A 36 -3.92 -5.46 13.24
C ILE A 36 -2.61 -5.20 13.98
N GLN A 37 -1.74 -6.20 14.03
CA GLN A 37 -0.41 -6.12 14.62
C GLN A 37 0.62 -5.66 13.58
N ASP A 38 1.66 -4.95 14.03
CA ASP A 38 2.73 -4.41 13.18
C ASP A 38 3.36 -5.50 12.26
N ASN A 39 3.49 -6.74 12.77
CA ASN A 39 4.08 -7.86 12.03
C ASN A 39 3.14 -8.47 10.97
N GLU A 40 1.85 -8.09 10.93
CA GLU A 40 0.88 -8.59 9.95
C GLU A 40 0.76 -7.66 8.74
N VAL A 41 1.07 -6.38 8.91
CA VAL A 41 0.77 -5.29 7.96
C VAL A 41 1.39 -5.54 6.60
N GLU A 42 2.68 -5.86 6.56
CA GLU A 42 3.40 -6.08 5.31
C GLU A 42 2.84 -7.31 4.56
N GLY A 43 2.50 -8.37 5.29
CA GLY A 43 1.90 -9.57 4.70
C GLY A 43 0.49 -9.32 4.14
N ILE A 44 -0.31 -8.48 4.79
CA ILE A 44 -1.62 -8.08 4.27
C ILE A 44 -1.44 -7.22 3.00
N ALA A 45 -0.55 -6.23 3.03
CA ALA A 45 -0.27 -5.37 1.89
C ALA A 45 0.23 -6.17 0.67
N GLN A 46 1.13 -7.12 0.88
CA GLN A 46 1.65 -8.00 -0.17
C GLN A 46 0.55 -8.90 -0.75
N ARG A 47 -0.32 -9.49 0.08
CA ARG A 47 -1.46 -10.29 -0.41
C ARG A 47 -2.39 -9.47 -1.30
N TRP A 48 -2.70 -8.23 -0.90
CA TRP A 48 -3.50 -7.30 -1.69
C TRP A 48 -2.87 -7.02 -3.06
N LEU A 49 -1.60 -6.59 -3.07
CA LEU A 49 -0.90 -6.24 -4.32
C LEU A 49 -0.68 -7.46 -5.22
N ASN A 50 -0.39 -8.62 -4.65
CA ASN A 50 -0.16 -9.85 -5.40
C ASN A 50 -1.39 -10.29 -6.20
N ALA A 51 -2.62 -9.95 -5.79
CA ALA A 51 -3.81 -10.27 -6.58
C ALA A 51 -3.82 -9.57 -7.96
N PHE A 52 -3.11 -8.44 -8.09
CA PHE A 52 -2.99 -7.67 -9.34
C PHE A 52 -1.71 -8.00 -10.13
N ALA A 53 -0.77 -8.74 -9.54
CA ALA A 53 0.46 -9.14 -10.20
C ALA A 53 0.19 -10.14 -11.34
N THR A 54 1.16 -10.29 -12.25
CA THR A 54 1.06 -11.31 -13.30
C THR A 54 0.91 -12.70 -12.70
N GLY A 55 -0.18 -13.40 -13.05
CA GLY A 55 -0.51 -14.73 -12.50
C GLY A 55 -1.09 -14.69 -11.07
N GLY A 56 -1.36 -13.50 -10.55
CA GLY A 56 -1.81 -13.26 -9.17
C GLY A 56 -3.30 -13.46 -8.90
N LEU A 57 -4.13 -13.40 -9.95
CA LEU A 57 -5.59 -13.49 -9.82
C LEU A 57 -6.10 -14.68 -8.97
N PRO A 58 -5.50 -15.89 -9.01
CA PRO A 58 -5.90 -17.00 -8.15
C PRO A 58 -5.76 -16.73 -6.63
N THR A 59 -4.99 -15.72 -6.22
CA THR A 59 -4.82 -15.36 -4.79
C THR A 59 -5.87 -14.38 -4.30
N LEU A 60 -6.76 -13.87 -5.17
CA LEU A 60 -7.73 -12.82 -4.84
C LEU A 60 -8.60 -13.19 -3.62
N ASP A 61 -9.07 -14.44 -3.55
CA ASP A 61 -9.92 -14.92 -2.46
C ASP A 61 -9.24 -14.86 -1.08
N SER A 62 -7.91 -14.94 -1.05
CA SER A 62 -7.10 -14.82 0.17
C SER A 62 -6.75 -13.38 0.53
N ALA A 63 -6.94 -12.45 -0.41
CA ALA A 63 -6.59 -11.04 -0.25
C ALA A 63 -7.78 -10.20 0.22
N VAL A 64 -9.01 -10.57 -0.17
CA VAL A 64 -10.22 -9.78 0.13
C VAL A 64 -11.44 -10.61 0.51
N THR A 65 -12.34 -9.96 1.24
CA THR A 65 -13.68 -10.48 1.52
C THR A 65 -14.60 -10.36 0.31
N GLU A 66 -15.71 -11.10 0.31
CA GLU A 66 -16.69 -11.08 -0.79
C GLU A 66 -17.32 -9.69 -1.01
N ASN A 67 -17.49 -8.92 0.07
CA ASN A 67 -18.12 -7.59 0.09
C ASN A 67 -17.13 -6.42 -0.04
N ILE A 68 -15.97 -6.65 -0.66
CA ILE A 68 -14.99 -5.59 -0.93
C ILE A 68 -15.61 -4.48 -1.78
N MET A 69 -15.27 -3.24 -1.45
CA MET A 69 -15.59 -2.06 -2.23
C MET A 69 -14.28 -1.39 -2.64
N ILE A 70 -14.13 -1.02 -3.92
CA ILE A 70 -12.96 -0.25 -4.37
C ILE A 70 -13.39 1.11 -4.88
N TYR A 71 -12.63 2.11 -4.44
CA TYR A 71 -12.71 3.50 -4.85
C TYR A 71 -11.41 3.85 -5.56
N ASP A 72 -11.49 4.18 -6.84
CA ASP A 72 -10.37 4.65 -7.65
C ASP A 72 -10.91 5.70 -8.61
N GLU A 73 -10.58 6.95 -8.35
CA GLU A 73 -11.02 8.10 -9.17
C GLU A 73 -10.46 8.03 -10.59
N GLY A 74 -9.23 7.51 -10.76
CA GLY A 74 -8.58 7.36 -12.05
C GLY A 74 -9.25 6.29 -12.92
N ALA A 75 -9.62 5.16 -12.31
CA ALA A 75 -10.37 4.10 -12.99
C ALA A 75 -11.85 4.48 -13.22
N ASN A 76 -12.42 5.34 -12.36
CA ASN A 76 -13.84 5.73 -12.38
C ASN A 76 -14.09 7.10 -13.04
N ASN A 77 -13.26 7.50 -14.01
CA ASN A 77 -13.43 8.71 -14.82
C ASN A 77 -13.64 9.99 -14.00
N GLY A 78 -12.94 10.16 -12.87
CA GLY A 78 -13.05 11.33 -12.00
C GLY A 78 -14.16 11.24 -10.95
N THR A 79 -14.84 10.09 -10.82
CA THR A 79 -15.93 9.92 -9.84
C THR A 79 -15.37 9.34 -8.53
N THR A 80 -15.80 9.89 -7.39
CA THR A 80 -15.37 9.46 -6.05
C THR A 80 -16.23 8.33 -5.45
N SER A 81 -17.21 7.83 -6.20
CA SER A 81 -18.02 6.67 -5.79
C SER A 81 -17.23 5.37 -5.98
N ALA A 82 -17.69 4.31 -5.31
CA ALA A 82 -17.15 2.99 -5.58
C ALA A 82 -17.38 2.61 -7.05
N TYR A 83 -16.41 1.93 -7.64
CA TYR A 83 -16.52 1.39 -9.00
C TYR A 83 -16.53 -0.15 -9.03
N VAL A 84 -16.10 -0.78 -7.93
CA VAL A 84 -16.22 -2.22 -7.66
C VAL A 84 -17.01 -2.40 -6.37
N HIS A 85 -18.02 -3.28 -6.39
CA HIS A 85 -18.98 -3.46 -5.30
C HIS A 85 -18.94 -4.84 -4.63
N ASN A 86 -18.14 -5.76 -5.17
CA ASN A 86 -17.94 -7.10 -4.62
C ASN A 86 -16.69 -7.74 -5.25
N ARG A 87 -16.28 -8.88 -4.70
CA ARG A 87 -15.12 -9.63 -5.17
C ARG A 87 -15.29 -10.18 -6.59
N THR A 88 -16.51 -10.52 -7.01
CA THR A 88 -16.78 -10.98 -8.38
C THR A 88 -16.52 -9.85 -9.41
N GLU A 89 -16.98 -8.64 -9.13
CA GLU A 89 -16.68 -7.46 -9.95
C GLU A 89 -15.18 -7.14 -9.98
N LEU A 90 -14.49 -7.30 -8.84
CA LEU A 90 -13.04 -7.16 -8.77
C LEU A 90 -12.31 -8.18 -9.66
N TYR A 91 -12.73 -9.45 -9.60
CA TYR A 91 -12.17 -10.50 -10.44
C TYR A 91 -12.29 -10.12 -11.92
N ASN A 92 -13.48 -9.72 -12.37
CA ASN A 92 -13.73 -9.33 -13.75
C ASN A 92 -12.84 -8.13 -14.15
N THR A 93 -12.75 -7.13 -13.28
CA THR A 93 -11.90 -5.93 -13.48
C THR A 93 -10.43 -6.30 -13.68
N ILE A 94 -9.89 -7.22 -12.87
CA ILE A 94 -8.49 -7.65 -13.00
C ILE A 94 -8.31 -8.50 -14.26
N SER A 95 -9.26 -9.40 -14.57
CA SER A 95 -9.16 -10.30 -15.73
C SER A 95 -9.32 -9.62 -17.08
N GLU A 96 -10.11 -8.53 -17.15
CA GLU A 96 -10.41 -7.81 -18.39
C GLU A 96 -9.58 -6.52 -18.55
N GLY A 97 -8.94 -6.06 -17.46
CA GLY A 97 -8.14 -4.83 -17.44
C GLY A 97 -6.79 -4.95 -18.16
N PRO A 98 -5.94 -3.91 -18.11
CA PRO A 98 -4.60 -3.94 -18.68
C PRO A 98 -3.74 -5.09 -18.13
N TYR A 99 -4.04 -5.55 -16.92
CA TYR A 99 -3.43 -6.71 -16.26
C TYR A 99 -3.81 -8.06 -16.89
N GLY A 100 -4.90 -8.10 -17.66
CA GLY A 100 -5.49 -9.28 -18.30
C GLY A 100 -4.93 -9.64 -19.68
N GLY A 101 -3.98 -8.86 -20.22
CA GLY A 101 -3.11 -9.33 -21.30
C GLY A 101 -3.17 -8.61 -22.64
N ASN A 102 -3.19 -7.28 -22.69
CA ASN A 102 -2.78 -6.57 -23.91
C ASN A 102 -1.96 -5.33 -23.56
N GLY A 103 -0.63 -5.45 -23.64
CA GLY A 103 0.29 -4.31 -23.60
C GLY A 103 1.29 -4.30 -22.45
N VAL A 104 1.03 -5.01 -21.35
CA VAL A 104 1.94 -5.13 -20.20
C VAL A 104 2.14 -6.58 -19.78
N THR A 105 3.35 -6.92 -19.36
CA THR A 105 3.76 -8.27 -18.93
C THR A 105 4.67 -8.19 -17.71
N ASN A 106 4.77 -9.29 -16.96
CA ASN A 106 5.61 -9.41 -15.76
C ASN A 106 5.39 -8.26 -14.76
N VAL A 107 4.13 -7.94 -14.52
CA VAL A 107 3.72 -6.96 -13.52
C VAL A 107 4.06 -7.51 -12.13
N THR A 108 4.89 -6.77 -11.39
CA THR A 108 5.23 -7.03 -10.00
C THR A 108 5.03 -5.77 -9.17
N TYR A 109 4.87 -5.95 -7.85
CA TYR A 109 4.66 -4.86 -6.90
C TYR A 109 5.62 -4.98 -5.73
N ASP A 110 6.20 -3.86 -5.34
CA ASP A 110 7.02 -3.72 -4.14
C ASP A 110 6.33 -2.81 -3.13
N VAL A 111 6.33 -3.22 -1.87
CA VAL A 111 5.90 -2.36 -0.75
C VAL A 111 7.06 -1.45 -0.38
N VAL A 112 6.88 -0.14 -0.55
CA VAL A 112 7.91 0.86 -0.23
C VAL A 112 7.87 1.21 1.26
N PHE A 113 6.66 1.46 1.78
CA PHE A 113 6.42 1.61 3.21
C PHE A 113 4.94 1.41 3.53
N THR A 114 4.65 1.10 4.78
CA THR A 114 3.30 0.95 5.33
C THR A 114 3.15 1.69 6.65
N PHE A 115 1.94 2.13 6.94
CA PHE A 115 1.52 2.55 8.27
C PHE A 115 0.08 2.11 8.48
N HIS A 116 -0.31 1.89 9.74
CA HIS A 116 -1.61 1.32 10.05
C HIS A 116 -2.22 1.89 11.32
N THR A 117 -3.54 1.74 11.42
CA THR A 117 -4.31 1.79 12.66
C THR A 117 -4.72 0.37 13.05
N CYS A 118 -5.63 0.22 14.02
CA CYS A 118 -6.17 -1.09 14.41
C CYS A 118 -6.87 -1.84 13.27
N ASP A 119 -7.41 -1.14 12.28
CA ASP A 119 -8.36 -1.64 11.28
C ASP A 119 -8.06 -1.15 9.86
N ARG A 120 -7.05 -0.30 9.67
CA ARG A 120 -6.71 0.29 8.37
C ARG A 120 -5.23 0.18 8.11
N ILE A 121 -4.89 -0.12 6.87
CA ILE A 121 -3.51 -0.07 6.37
C ILE A 121 -3.48 0.97 5.27
N ALA A 122 -2.49 1.85 5.36
CA ALA A 122 -2.08 2.70 4.27
C ALA A 122 -0.73 2.21 3.77
N LEU A 123 -0.59 2.12 2.44
CA LEU A 123 0.60 1.57 1.83
C LEU A 123 1.06 2.46 0.68
N ARG A 124 2.36 2.68 0.60
CA ARG A 124 3.02 3.18 -0.60
C ARG A 124 3.65 1.99 -1.30
N TRP A 125 3.35 1.86 -2.58
CA TRP A 125 3.84 0.78 -3.42
C TRP A 125 4.51 1.34 -4.68
N GLN A 126 5.28 0.48 -5.33
CA GLN A 126 5.85 0.68 -6.65
C GLN A 126 5.48 -0.52 -7.52
N GLN A 127 5.11 -0.27 -8.76
CA GLN A 127 4.86 -1.31 -9.76
C GLN A 127 6.03 -1.33 -10.74
N ASN A 128 6.45 -2.55 -11.08
CA ASN A 128 7.38 -2.79 -12.17
C ASN A 128 6.67 -3.64 -13.20
N GLU A 129 6.81 -3.29 -14.46
CA GLU A 129 6.17 -3.99 -15.56
C GLU A 129 6.98 -3.81 -16.85
N TYR A 130 6.73 -4.70 -17.79
CA TYR A 130 7.27 -4.62 -19.14
C TYR A 130 6.15 -4.27 -20.08
N THR A 131 6.22 -3.08 -20.67
CA THR A 131 5.28 -2.69 -21.70
C THR A 131 5.79 -3.21 -23.05
N THR A 132 4.92 -3.85 -23.82
CA THR A 132 5.18 -4.03 -25.24
C THR A 132 4.86 -2.71 -25.92
N ALA A 133 5.78 -1.76 -25.84
CA ALA A 133 5.73 -0.62 -26.74
C ALA A 133 5.92 -1.18 -28.16
N ASP A 134 4.86 -1.16 -28.95
CA ASP A 134 5.06 -0.97 -30.38
C ASP A 134 5.61 0.45 -30.49
N ILE A 135 6.94 0.57 -30.52
CA ILE A 135 7.64 1.85 -30.73
C ILE A 135 7.48 2.21 -32.20
N GLY A 136 6.23 2.44 -32.61
CA GLY A 136 5.89 3.12 -33.82
C GLY A 136 6.35 4.56 -33.69
N TYR A 137 7.61 4.82 -34.04
CA TYR A 137 7.97 6.10 -34.63
C TYR A 137 7.13 6.28 -35.92
N GLY A 138 5.88 6.73 -35.74
CA GLY A 138 5.03 7.22 -36.80
C GLY A 138 5.35 8.69 -37.05
N ARG A 139 5.90 8.93 -38.24
CA ARG A 139 6.14 10.25 -38.84
C ARG A 139 4.89 11.11 -38.94
#